data_AF-R5U3J7-F1
#
_entry.id   AF-R5U3J7-F1
#
_cell.length_a   1.000
_cell.length_b   1.000
_cell.length_c   1.000
_cell.angle_alpha   90.00
_cell.angle_beta   90.00
_cell.angle_gamma   90.00
#
_symmetry.space_group_name_H-M   'P 1'
#
loop_
_entity.id
_entity.type
_entity.pdbx_description
1 polymer ?
#
loop_
_entity_poly.entity_id
_entity_poly.type
_entity_poly.pdbx_seq_one_letter_code
_entity_poly.pdbx_strand_id
1 'polypeptide(L)'
;MDFDYTGIAQNAYGWWRIVNGAVDFNCNSVEANEYGWFYLRGGKVDFNYNGLAANAYGWWKITGGAVDFNYTGMAQNEYGLWHVVNGMVDFSR
;
A
#
# COMPACT_ATOMS: atom_id res chain seq x y z
N MET A 1 -9.54 10.45 -22.87
CA MET A 1 -8.41 10.51 -21.93
C MET A 1 -8.99 11.01 -20.64
N ASP A 2 -8.95 10.18 -19.58
CA ASP A 2 -9.50 10.53 -18.28
C ASP A 2 -8.43 11.32 -17.52
N PHE A 3 -8.64 12.62 -17.37
CA PHE A 3 -7.73 13.51 -16.65
C PHE A 3 -8.09 13.61 -15.15
N ASP A 4 -9.13 12.93 -14.71
CA ASP A 4 -9.61 12.97 -13.33
C ASP A 4 -9.31 11.65 -12.59
N TYR A 5 -8.81 10.63 -13.29
CA TYR A 5 -8.46 9.34 -12.71
C TYR A 5 -7.48 9.49 -11.53
N THR A 6 -7.87 8.89 -10.41
CA THR A 6 -7.07 8.78 -9.20
C THR A 6 -7.06 7.32 -8.75
N GLY A 7 -5.92 6.67 -8.85
CA GLY A 7 -5.74 5.26 -8.47
C GLY A 7 -4.33 4.76 -8.77
N ILE A 8 -4.20 3.48 -9.11
CA ILE A 8 -2.94 2.86 -9.54
C ILE A 8 -3.11 2.30 -10.95
N ALA A 9 -2.29 2.77 -11.89
CA ALA A 9 -2.31 2.33 -13.29
C ALA A 9 -0.95 1.79 -13.75
N GLN A 10 -0.96 0.90 -14.75
CA GLN A 10 0.23 0.25 -15.29
C GLN A 10 0.76 0.92 -16.56
N ASN A 11 2.08 0.91 -16.73
CA ASN A 11 2.76 1.08 -18.02
C ASN A 11 3.91 0.05 -18.16
N ALA A 12 4.72 0.16 -19.23
CA ALA A 12 5.84 -0.75 -19.49
C ALA A 12 6.92 -0.76 -18.38
N TYR A 13 6.93 0.23 -17.49
CA TYR A 13 7.90 0.38 -16.40
C TYR A 13 7.35 -0.06 -15.03
N GLY A 14 6.06 -0.40 -14.93
CA GLY A 14 5.44 -0.90 -13.70
C GLY A 14 4.08 -0.25 -13.39
N TRP A 15 3.66 -0.36 -12.13
CA TRP A 15 2.41 0.21 -11.62
C TRP A 15 2.69 1.47 -10.82
N TRP A 16 1.93 2.53 -11.07
CA TRP A 16 2.21 3.88 -10.57
C TRP A 16 0.98 4.53 -9.96
N ARG A 17 1.20 5.35 -8.93
CA ARG A 17 0.18 6.25 -8.40
C ARG A 17 -0.18 7.29 -9.44
N ILE A 18 -1.47 7.40 -9.77
CA ILE A 18 -2.01 8.47 -10.60
C ILE A 18 -2.94 9.34 -9.76
N VAL A 19 -2.77 10.66 -9.78
CA VAL A 19 -3.65 11.64 -9.13
C VAL A 19 -4.00 12.70 -10.17
N ASN A 20 -5.30 12.91 -10.41
CA ASN A 20 -5.79 13.84 -11.44
C ASN A 20 -5.08 13.62 -12.80
N GLY A 21 -5.03 12.36 -13.24
CA GLY A 21 -4.46 11.97 -14.54
C GLY A 21 -2.92 12.05 -14.66
N ALA A 22 -2.20 12.48 -13.61
CA ALA A 22 -0.73 12.58 -13.60
C ALA A 22 -0.09 11.60 -12.60
N VAL A 23 1.14 11.16 -12.90
CA VAL A 23 1.91 10.31 -11.98
C VAL A 23 2.30 11.12 -10.73
N ASP A 24 1.98 10.60 -9.56
CA ASP A 24 2.46 11.14 -8.29
C ASP A 24 3.71 10.39 -7.81
N PHE A 25 4.89 10.96 -8.12
CA PHE A 25 6.19 10.41 -7.72
C PHE A 25 6.50 10.55 -6.22
N ASN A 26 5.68 11.28 -5.45
CA ASN A 26 5.89 11.49 -4.03
C ASN A 26 5.09 10.50 -3.15
N CYS A 27 4.24 9.67 -3.76
CA CYS A 27 3.42 8.71 -3.03
C CYS A 27 4.28 7.64 -2.34
N ASN A 28 4.19 7.60 -1.01
CA ASN A 28 4.81 6.59 -0.13
C ASN A 28 3.74 5.99 0.81
N SER A 29 2.62 5.55 0.22
CA SER A 29 1.37 5.18 0.90
C SER A 29 0.88 3.82 0.39
N VAL A 30 -0.10 3.25 1.09
CA VAL A 30 -0.90 2.10 0.61
C VAL A 30 -2.14 2.62 -0.12
N GLU A 31 -2.25 2.32 -1.41
CA GLU A 31 -3.33 2.81 -2.28
C GLU A 31 -4.02 1.66 -3.00
N ALA A 32 -5.22 1.89 -3.52
CA ALA A 32 -6.05 0.86 -4.13
C ALA A 32 -6.22 1.04 -5.64
N ASN A 33 -6.44 -0.09 -6.31
CA ASN A 33 -7.10 -0.17 -7.61
C ASN A 33 -8.02 -1.40 -7.66
N GLU A 34 -8.52 -1.76 -8.83
CA GLU A 34 -9.40 -2.90 -9.04
C GLU A 34 -8.78 -4.27 -8.69
N TYR A 35 -7.45 -4.34 -8.58
CA TYR A 35 -6.71 -5.57 -8.25
C TYR A 35 -6.37 -5.70 -6.76
N GLY A 36 -6.66 -4.68 -5.96
CA GLY A 36 -6.44 -4.68 -4.52
C GLY A 36 -5.69 -3.44 -4.03
N TRP A 37 -5.06 -3.59 -2.87
CA TRP A 37 -4.31 -2.52 -2.21
C TRP A 37 -2.82 -2.84 -2.22
N PHE A 38 -1.99 -1.87 -2.58
CA PHE A 38 -0.57 -2.04 -2.79
C PHE A 38 0.22 -0.95 -2.09
N TYR A 39 1.41 -1.28 -1.61
CA TYR A 39 2.35 -0.29 -1.11
C TYR A 39 3.13 0.34 -2.26
N LEU A 40 3.13 1.67 -2.29
CA LEU A 40 3.90 2.47 -3.23
C LEU A 40 5.07 3.14 -2.52
N ARG A 41 6.22 3.17 -3.18
CA ARG A 41 7.41 3.91 -2.75
C ARG A 41 7.87 4.79 -3.91
N GLY A 42 7.95 6.09 -3.67
CA GLY A 42 8.28 7.07 -4.73
C GLY A 42 7.32 6.98 -5.92
N GLY A 43 6.04 6.78 -5.66
CA GLY A 43 5.00 6.70 -6.70
C GLY A 43 4.86 5.36 -7.40
N LYS A 44 5.76 4.39 -7.20
CA LYS A 44 5.73 3.08 -7.86
C LYS A 44 5.36 1.98 -6.88
N VAL A 45 4.55 1.01 -7.31
CA VAL A 45 4.30 -0.20 -6.51
C VAL A 45 5.62 -0.95 -6.28
N ASP A 46 5.92 -1.22 -5.02
CA ASP A 46 7.09 -2.01 -4.61
C ASP A 46 6.68 -3.45 -4.31
N PHE A 47 6.68 -4.29 -5.34
CA PHE A 47 6.35 -5.73 -5.22
C PHE A 47 7.34 -6.53 -4.37
N ASN A 48 8.49 -5.97 -4.00
CA ASN A 48 9.45 -6.61 -3.10
C ASN A 48 9.23 -6.23 -1.63
N TYR A 49 8.36 -5.25 -1.36
CA TYR A 49 8.13 -4.80 0.01
C TYR A 49 7.36 -5.84 0.83
N ASN A 50 7.91 -6.15 2.01
CA ASN A 50 7.32 -7.01 3.01
C ASN A 50 7.48 -6.33 4.36
N GLY A 51 6.38 -5.95 5.00
CA GLY A 51 6.42 -5.14 6.21
C GLY A 51 5.06 -4.58 6.60
N LEU A 52 5.07 -3.52 7.40
CA LEU A 52 3.88 -2.73 7.72
C LEU A 52 4.00 -1.36 7.05
N ALA A 53 2.97 -0.97 6.30
CA ALA A 53 2.91 0.35 5.68
C ALA A 53 1.58 1.04 5.99
N ALA A 54 1.60 2.36 6.06
CA ALA A 54 0.44 3.16 6.43
C ALA A 54 -0.24 3.83 5.24
N ASN A 55 -1.52 4.12 5.42
CA ASN A 55 -2.25 5.15 4.67
C ASN A 55 -3.16 5.92 5.64
N ALA A 56 -4.07 6.74 5.10
CA ALA A 56 -5.00 7.53 5.91
C ALA A 56 -5.95 6.68 6.79
N TYR A 57 -6.11 5.39 6.50
CA TYR A 57 -7.02 4.49 7.21
C TYR A 57 -6.32 3.64 8.29
N GLY A 58 -4.99 3.65 8.34
CA GLY A 58 -4.22 2.91 9.34
C GLY A 58 -2.98 2.23 8.76
N TRP A 59 -2.46 1.26 9.51
CA TRP A 59 -1.30 0.46 9.14
C TRP A 59 -1.71 -0.93 8.67
N TRP A 60 -1.10 -1.39 7.59
CA TRP A 60 -1.47 -2.61 6.89
C TRP A 60 -0.28 -3.55 6.76
N LYS A 61 -0.51 -4.85 6.92
CA LYS A 61 0.45 -5.89 6.58
C LYS A 61 0.58 -5.98 5.07
N ILE A 62 1.80 -5.79 4.59
CA ILE A 62 2.17 -5.95 3.19
C ILE A 62 2.98 -7.23 3.01
N THR A 63 2.58 -8.06 2.06
CA THR A 63 3.29 -9.28 1.64
C THR A 63 3.42 -9.25 0.12
N GLY A 64 4.65 -9.25 -0.39
CA GLY A 64 4.90 -9.14 -1.84
C GLY A 64 4.34 -7.86 -2.47
N GLY A 65 4.40 -6.73 -1.74
CA GLY A 65 3.89 -5.43 -2.17
C GLY A 65 2.37 -5.22 -2.09
N ALA A 66 1.57 -6.25 -1.82
CA ALA A 66 0.12 -6.16 -1.65
C ALA A 66 -0.31 -6.26 -0.19
N VAL A 67 -1.44 -5.65 0.17
CA VAL A 67 -2.05 -5.84 1.49
C VAL A 67 -2.49 -7.30 1.64
N ASP A 68 -2.04 -7.90 2.74
CA ASP A 68 -2.37 -9.28 3.12
C ASP A 68 -3.53 -9.30 4.10
N PHE A 69 -4.76 -9.20 3.56
CA PHE A 69 -5.99 -9.20 4.35
C PHE A 69 -6.25 -10.51 5.12
N ASN A 70 -5.52 -11.59 4.79
CA ASN A 70 -5.64 -12.88 5.47
C ASN A 70 -4.67 -12.99 6.67
N TYR A 71 -3.75 -12.05 6.83
CA TYR A 71 -2.76 -12.10 7.90
C TYR A 71 -3.37 -11.70 9.26
N THR A 72 -3.24 -12.60 10.24
CA THR A 72 -3.47 -12.31 11.65
C THR A 72 -2.29 -12.83 12.45
N GLY A 73 -1.65 -11.98 13.25
CA GLY A 73 -0.42 -12.32 13.97
C GLY A 73 0.41 -11.10 14.35
N MET A 74 1.66 -11.33 14.75
CA MET A 74 2.58 -10.26 15.13
C MET A 74 3.50 -9.89 13.96
N ALA A 75 3.56 -8.60 13.62
CA ALA A 75 4.44 -8.07 12.57
C ALA A 75 5.26 -6.88 13.10
N GLN A 76 6.47 -6.72 12.59
CA GLN A 76 7.41 -5.68 13.05
C GLN A 76 7.64 -4.60 11.99
N ASN A 77 7.87 -3.37 12.44
CA ASN A 77 8.44 -2.27 11.66
C ASN A 77 9.47 -1.51 12.52
N GLU A 78 9.98 -0.38 12.03
CA GLU A 78 10.94 0.45 12.75
C GLU A 78 10.44 1.01 14.10
N TYR A 79 9.12 1.00 14.33
CA TYR A 79 8.50 1.48 15.56
C TYR A 79 8.20 0.38 16.58
N GLY A 80 8.42 -0.89 16.23
CA GLY A 80 8.27 -2.02 17.14
C GLY A 80 7.45 -3.19 16.59
N LEU A 81 6.96 -4.03 17.50
CA LEU A 81 6.17 -5.21 17.21
C LEU A 81 4.68 -4.91 17.44
N TRP A 82 3.86 -5.19 16.42
CA TRP A 82 2.45 -4.85 16.37
C TRP A 82 1.60 -6.10 16.20
N HIS A 83 0.43 -6.12 16.83
CA HIS A 83 -0.58 -7.12 16.54
C HIS A 83 -1.41 -6.69 15.33
N VAL A 84 -1.56 -7.59 14.37
CA VAL A 84 -2.31 -7.40 13.14
C VAL A 84 -3.50 -8.35 13.13
N VAL A 85 -4.66 -7.85 12.75
CA VAL A 85 -5.90 -8.62 12.58
C VAL A 85 -6.46 -8.34 11.19
N ASN A 86 -6.69 -9.41 10.41
CA ASN A 86 -7.21 -9.31 9.03
C ASN A 86 -6.45 -8.28 8.17
N GLY A 87 -5.12 -8.29 8.29
CA GLY A 87 -4.22 -7.39 7.57
C GLY A 87 -4.05 -5.99 8.14
N MET A 88 -4.83 -5.55 9.13
CA MET A 88 -4.74 -4.21 9.74
C MET A 88 -4.12 -4.26 11.13
N VAL A 89 -3.26 -3.30 11.47
CA VAL A 89 -2.74 -3.15 12.84
C VAL A 89 -3.87 -2.79 13.80
N ASP A 90 -3.96 -3.53 14.89
CA ASP A 90 -4.93 -3.32 15.97
C ASP A 90 -4.33 -2.42 17.05
N PHE A 91 -4.80 -1.16 17.10
CA PHE A 91 -4.40 -0.16 18.11
C PHE A 91 -5.28 -0.17 19.37
N SER A 92 -6.24 -1.09 19.51
CA SER A 92 -7.17 -1.13 20.64
C SER A 92 -6.61 -1.78 21.91
N ARG A 93 -5.31 -2.10 21.91
CA ARG A 93 -4.61 -2.82 22.98
C ARG A 93 -3.75 -1.93 23.85
#